data_AF-A0A2S9G7V5-F1
#
_entry.id   AF-A0A2S9G7V5-F1
#
_cell.length_a   1.000
_cell.length_b   1.000
_cell.length_c   1.000
_cell.angle_alpha   90.00
_cell.angle_beta   90.00
_cell.angle_gamma   90.00
#
_symmetry.space_group_name_H-M   'P 1'
#
loop_
_entity.id
_entity.type
_entity.pdbx_description
1 polymer ?
#
loop_
_entity_poly.entity_id
_entity_poly.type
_entity_poly.pdbx_seq_one_letter_code
_entity_poly.pdbx_strand_id
1 'polypeptide(L)'
;MPPLVSYWFRSLGRGPQAEALILGTDGKLHVFDPVTGDALKSIQVTAPWTEPDDWQQGGPAVFNREGSVYVSDPAAKQIHLVDL
;
A
#
# COMPACT_ATOMS: atom_id res chain seq x y z
N MET A 1 -4.63 -10.61 -4.95
CA MET A 1 -5.31 -9.31 -5.13
C MET A 1 -6.72 -9.54 -5.66
N PRO A 2 -7.71 -8.72 -5.28
CA PRO A 2 -9.05 -8.79 -5.88
C PRO A 2 -9.02 -8.51 -7.41
N PRO A 3 -9.92 -9.09 -8.22
CA PRO A 3 -9.83 -9.05 -9.69
C PRO A 3 -9.86 -7.67 -10.38
N LEU A 4 -10.23 -6.60 -9.67
CA LEU A 4 -10.34 -5.23 -10.20
C LEU A 4 -9.42 -4.23 -9.49
N VAL A 5 -8.51 -4.71 -8.64
CA VAL A 5 -7.59 -3.87 -7.89
C VAL A 5 -6.22 -3.93 -8.54
N SER A 6 -5.70 -2.76 -8.91
CA SER A 6 -4.34 -2.59 -9.42
C SER A 6 -3.45 -1.99 -8.33
N TYR A 7 -2.17 -1.83 -8.66
CA TYR A 7 -1.18 -1.11 -7.86
C TYR A 7 -0.22 -0.40 -8.81
N TRP A 8 0.47 0.63 -8.33
CA TRP A 8 1.55 1.29 -9.09
C TRP A 8 2.91 1.04 -8.43
N PHE A 9 4.01 1.42 -9.10
CA PHE A 9 5.37 1.09 -8.66
C PHE A 9 5.75 1.58 -7.25
N ARG A 10 5.05 2.60 -6.71
CA ARG A 10 5.28 3.12 -5.34
C ARG A 10 4.36 2.50 -4.28
N SER A 11 3.48 1.57 -4.66
CA SER A 11 2.55 0.87 -3.75
C SER A 11 3.17 -0.34 -3.05
N LEU A 12 4.44 -0.65 -3.31
CA LEU A 12 5.09 -1.87 -2.83
C LEU A 12 5.97 -1.58 -1.63
N GLY A 13 5.95 -2.49 -0.66
CA GLY A 13 6.79 -2.40 0.53
C GLY A 13 7.00 -3.75 1.20
N ARG A 14 7.83 -3.75 2.25
CA ARG A 14 8.00 -4.91 3.15
C ARG A 14 7.62 -4.54 4.56
N GLY A 15 6.86 -5.42 5.21
CA GLY A 15 6.47 -5.28 6.60
C GLY A 15 7.62 -5.59 7.56
N PRO A 16 7.44 -5.33 8.87
CA PRO A 16 8.43 -5.59 9.90
C PRO A 16 8.84 -7.06 10.00
N GLN A 17 7.95 -8.00 9.67
CA GLN A 17 8.23 -9.44 9.62
C GLN A 17 8.44 -9.92 8.17
N ALA A 18 8.85 -9.00 7.29
CA ALA A 18 9.11 -9.20 5.87
C ALA A 18 7.90 -9.57 5.02
N GLU A 19 6.68 -9.34 5.50
CA GLU A 19 5.44 -9.50 4.72
C GLU A 19 5.53 -8.74 3.40
N ALA A 20 4.92 -9.28 2.35
CA ALA A 20 4.76 -8.54 1.10
C ALA A 20 3.57 -7.58 1.24
N LEU A 21 3.83 -6.29 1.02
CA LEU A 21 2.83 -5.24 1.14
C LEU A 21 2.51 -4.65 -0.23
N ILE A 22 1.21 -4.55 -0.53
CA ILE A 22 0.72 -3.96 -1.78
C ILE A 22 -0.43 -3.01 -1.46
N LEU A 23 -0.23 -1.71 -1.67
CA LEU A 23 -1.30 -0.72 -1.60
C LEU A 23 -2.11 -0.73 -2.91
N GLY A 24 -3.34 -1.21 -2.84
CA GLY A 24 -4.24 -1.31 -3.97
C GLY A 24 -4.92 0.02 -4.31
N THR A 25 -5.40 0.14 -5.56
CA THR A 25 -6.27 1.24 -6.02
C THR A 25 -7.63 1.29 -5.30
N ASP A 26 -8.00 0.24 -4.55
CA ASP A 26 -9.13 0.25 -3.61
C ASP A 26 -8.84 0.99 -2.30
N GLY A 27 -7.63 1.54 -2.15
CA GLY A 27 -7.17 2.27 -0.97
C GLY A 27 -6.78 1.37 0.20
N LYS A 28 -6.70 0.04 -0.02
CA LYS A 28 -6.33 -0.93 1.00
C LYS A 28 -4.87 -1.33 0.88
N LEU A 29 -4.19 -1.43 2.02
CA LEU A 29 -2.92 -2.12 2.13
C LEU A 29 -3.20 -3.62 2.28
N HIS A 30 -2.87 -4.39 1.24
CA HIS A 30 -2.97 -5.84 1.22
C HIS A 30 -1.65 -6.44 1.71
N VAL A 31 -1.74 -7.36 2.66
CA VAL A 31 -0.58 -7.98 3.33
C VAL A 31 -0.58 -9.46 3.01
N PHE A 32 0.55 -9.96 2.53
CA PHE A 32 0.71 -11.35 2.12
C PHE A 32 1.85 -12.04 2.85
N ASP A 33 1.69 -13.34 3.05
CA ASP A 33 2.77 -14.20 3.51
C ASP A 33 3.91 -14.15 2.48
N PRO A 34 5.15 -13.85 2.90
CA PRO A 34 6.25 -13.65 1.96
C PRO A 34 6.79 -14.94 1.34
N VAL A 35 6.40 -16.11 1.85
CA VAL A 35 6.83 -17.43 1.37
C VAL A 35 5.75 -18.05 0.49
N THR A 36 4.50 -18.10 0.96
CA THR A 36 3.41 -18.78 0.24
C THR A 36 2.68 -17.86 -0.73
N GLY A 37 2.70 -16.54 -0.48
CA GLY A 37 1.89 -15.57 -1.20
C GLY A 37 0.42 -15.54 -0.76
N ASP A 38 0.07 -16.24 0.31
CA ASP A 38 -1.29 -16.24 0.84
C ASP A 38 -1.66 -14.86 1.41
N ALA A 39 -2.92 -14.46 1.20
CA ALA A 39 -3.43 -13.22 1.78
C ALA A 39 -3.59 -13.37 3.30
N LEU A 40 -2.93 -12.51 4.07
CA LEU A 40 -2.99 -12.51 5.53
C LEU A 40 -4.04 -11.53 6.05
N LYS A 41 -4.03 -10.29 5.54
CA LYS A 41 -4.96 -9.23 5.94
C LYS A 41 -5.08 -8.15 4.87
N SER A 42 -6.14 -7.34 4.98
CA SER A 42 -6.31 -6.12 4.19
C SER A 42 -6.77 -4.99 5.12
N ILE A 43 -6.13 -3.83 5.03
CA ILE A 43 -6.34 -2.70 5.93
C ILE A 43 -6.74 -1.49 5.08
N GLN A 44 -7.86 -0.83 5.36
CA GLN A 44 -8.21 0.42 4.67
C GLN A 44 -7.30 1.54 5.14
N VAL A 45 -6.60 2.20 4.22
CA VAL A 45 -5.66 3.27 4.55
C VAL A 45 -6.06 4.60 3.93
N THR A 46 -6.33 4.61 2.62
CA THR A 46 -6.75 5.80 1.87
C THR A 46 -8.15 5.62 1.30
N ALA A 47 -8.73 6.64 0.67
CA ALA A 47 -9.84 6.42 -0.26
C ALA A 47 -9.37 5.62 -1.49
N PRO A 48 -10.29 4.99 -2.25
CA PRO A 48 -9.98 4.47 -3.58
C PRO A 48 -9.37 5.55 -4.47
N TRP A 49 -8.41 5.17 -5.30
CA TRP A 49 -7.63 6.09 -6.13
C TRP A 49 -7.28 5.45 -7.47
N THR A 50 -6.92 6.28 -8.45
CA THR A 50 -6.48 5.83 -9.77
C THR A 50 -5.03 6.21 -9.98
N GLU A 51 -4.28 5.36 -10.69
CA GLU A 51 -2.92 5.68 -11.08
C GLU A 51 -2.90 6.98 -11.90
N PRO A 52 -2.01 7.95 -11.57
CA PRO A 52 -1.88 9.15 -12.38
C PRO A 52 -1.34 8.83 -13.78
N ASP A 53 -1.92 9.44 -14.82
CA ASP A 53 -1.43 9.31 -16.20
C ASP A 53 0.02 9.81 -16.36
N ASP A 54 0.34 10.92 -15.67
CA ASP A 54 1.71 11.39 -15.49
C ASP A 54 2.28 10.82 -14.19
N TRP A 55 3.16 9.83 -14.32
CA TRP A 55 3.76 9.09 -13.20
C TRP A 55 4.54 9.98 -12.20
N GLN A 56 4.88 11.21 -12.58
CA GLN A 56 5.53 12.16 -11.68
C GLN A 56 4.54 12.87 -10.73
N GLN A 57 3.25 12.85 -11.03
CA GLN A 57 2.22 13.40 -10.15
C GLN A 57 2.10 12.60 -8.84
N GLY A 58 1.60 13.26 -7.81
CA GLY A 58 1.43 12.66 -6.49
C GLY A 58 0.30 11.63 -6.47
N GLY A 59 0.65 10.39 -6.17
CA GLY A 59 -0.27 9.32 -5.78
C GLY A 59 0.17 8.67 -4.47
N PRO A 60 -0.65 7.81 -3.86
CA PRO A 60 -0.33 7.17 -2.59
C PRO A 60 0.90 6.26 -2.68
N ALA A 61 1.80 6.32 -1.69
CA ALA A 61 3.04 5.54 -1.71
C ALA A 61 3.25 4.83 -0.38
N VAL A 62 3.83 3.62 -0.43
CA VAL A 62 4.22 2.83 0.72
C VAL A 62 5.70 3.08 1.03
N PHE A 63 6.00 3.34 2.28
CA PHE A 63 7.36 3.51 2.78
C PHE A 63 7.51 2.81 4.13
N ASN A 64 8.53 2.00 4.30
CA ASN A 64 8.81 1.33 5.57
C ASN A 64 10.12 1.84 6.18
N ARG A 65 10.12 2.02 7.51
CA ARG A 65 11.31 2.41 8.27
C ARG A 65 11.21 1.93 9.71
N GLU A 66 12.28 1.35 10.23
CA GLU A 66 12.42 0.96 11.65
C GLU A 66 11.23 0.12 12.16
N GLY A 67 10.73 -0.80 11.31
CA GLY A 67 9.61 -1.68 11.63
C GLY A 67 8.22 -1.04 11.50
N SER A 68 8.13 0.24 11.12
CA SER A 68 6.87 0.94 10.86
C SER A 68 6.57 1.02 9.36
N VAL A 69 5.29 0.97 9.00
CA VAL A 69 4.80 1.17 7.63
C VAL A 69 4.04 2.48 7.53
N TYR A 70 4.47 3.32 6.61
CA TYR A 70 3.88 4.61 6.31
C TYR A 70 3.23 4.58 4.94
N VAL A 71 2.05 5.19 4.83
CA VAL A 71 1.39 5.44 3.56
C VAL A 71 1.15 6.94 3.41
N SER A 72 1.73 7.55 2.37
CA SER A 72 1.40 8.94 2.04
C SER A 72 0.05 8.98 1.31
N ASP A 73 -0.84 9.89 1.69
CA ASP A 73 -2.07 10.21 0.97
C ASP A 73 -2.03 11.68 0.52
N PRO A 74 -1.58 11.95 -0.73
CA PRO A 74 -1.52 13.31 -1.26
C PRO A 74 -2.88 13.99 -1.36
N ALA A 75 -3.96 13.24 -1.61
CA ALA A 75 -5.30 13.80 -1.77
C ALA A 75 -5.85 14.30 -0.43
N ALA A 76 -5.65 13.53 0.64
CA ALA A 76 -6.02 13.92 1.99
C ALA A 76 -4.98 14.83 2.67
N LYS A 77 -3.78 14.97 2.10
CA LYS A 77 -2.62 15.65 2.70
C LYS A 77 -2.22 15.03 4.04
N GLN A 78 -2.20 13.71 4.09
CA GLN A 78 -1.91 12.93 5.30
C GLN A 78 -0.77 11.94 5.08
N ILE A 79 -0.18 11.50 6.18
CA ILE A 79 0.65 10.30 6.23
C ILE A 79 0.01 9.39 7.26
N HIS A 80 -0.36 8.19 6.83
CA HIS A 80 -0.91 7.15 7.69
C HIS A 80 0.23 6.28 8.21
N LEU A 81 0.29 6.08 9.52
CA LEU A 81 1.10 5.03 10.13
C LEU A 81 0.21 3.79 10.26
N VAL A 82 0.67 2.66 9.72
CA VAL A 82 -0.03 1.38 9.77
C VAL A 82 0.72 0.43 10.69
N ASP A 83 0.02 -0.04 11.72
CA ASP A 83 0.50 -1.08 12.63
C ASP A 83 0.18 -2.47 12.02
N LEU A 84 1.19 -3.33 11.90
CA LEU A 84 1.13 -4.59 11.16
C LEU A 84 1.29 -5.82 12.04
#